data_AF-A0A645EFJ5-F1
#
_entry.id   AF-A0A645EFJ5-F1
#
_cell.length_a   1.000
_cell.length_b   1.000
_cell.length_c   1.000
_cell.angle_alpha   90.00
_cell.angle_beta   90.00
_cell.angle_gamma   90.00
#
_symmetry.space_group_name_H-M   'P 1'
#
loop_
_entity.id
_entity.type
_entity.pdbx_description
1 polymer ?
#
loop_
_entity_poly.entity_id
_entity_poly.type
_entity_poly.pdbx_seq_one_letter_code
_entity_poly.pdbx_strand_id
1 'polypeptide(L)' 'MMPEQAIQANLDVQGKNMVLMHWGAFTLANHGWKEPIERGLKEAKKTGVNLVVPKIGETVPLVSELESVESSWWDF' A
#
# COMPACT_ATOMS: atom_id res chain seq x y z
N MET A 1 -10.84 7.39 0.16
CA MET A 1 -9.76 8.09 -0.56
C MET A 1 -9.33 7.19 -1.72
N MET A 2 -9.06 7.74 -2.90
CA MET A 2 -8.50 6.93 -4.00
C MET A 2 -7.05 6.55 -3.70
N PRO A 3 -6.53 5.41 -4.20
CA PRO A 3 -5.15 4.99 -3.95
C PRO A 3 -4.11 6.07 -4.24
N GLU A 4 -4.26 6.80 -5.35
CA GLU A 4 -3.34 7.87 -5.74
C GLU A 4 -3.35 9.05 -4.76
N GLN A 5 -4.52 9.37 -4.19
CA GLN A 5 -4.64 10.40 -3.16
C GLN A 5 -4.01 9.96 -1.84
N ALA A 6 -4.04 8.65 -1.52
CA ALA A 6 -3.37 8.12 -0.33
C ALA A 6 -1.84 8.16 -0.46
N ILE A 7 -1.31 7.88 -1.67
CA ILE A 7 0.11 8.09 -1.97
C ILE A 7 0.49 9.57 -1.80
N GLN A 8 -0.33 10.49 -2.34
CA GLN A 8 -0.09 11.94 -2.18
C GLN A 8 -0.08 12.34 -0.70
N ALA A 9 -1.04 11.84 0.09
CA ALA A 9 -1.08 12.13 1.52
C ALA A 9 0.20 11.68 2.26
N ASN A 10 0.81 10.54 1.87
CA ASN A 10 2.10 10.12 2.43
C ASN A 10 3.22 11.12 2.11
N LEU A 11 3.26 11.66 0.89
CA LEU A 11 4.22 12.69 0.51
C LEU A 11 4.02 13.99 1.30
N ASP A 12 2.77 14.41 1.45
CA ASP A 12 2.40 15.65 2.15
C ASP A 12 2.85 15.65 3.61
N VAL A 13 2.82 14.48 4.27
CA VAL A 13 3.29 14.30 5.65
C VAL A 13 4.77 13.90 5.76
N GLN A 14 5.51 13.89 4.65
CA GLN A 14 6.91 13.49 4.59
C GLN A 14 7.16 12.07 5.14
N GLY A 15 6.23 11.15 4.88
CA GLY A 15 6.29 9.77 5.35
C GLY A 15 7.40 8.98 4.66
N LYS A 16 8.24 8.29 5.44
CA LYS A 16 9.33 7.45 4.93
C LYS A 16 8.83 6.12 4.33
N ASN A 17 7.87 5.49 5.01
CA ASN A 17 7.27 4.22 4.64
C ASN A 17 5.76 4.37 4.71
N MET A 18 5.04 3.77 3.76
CA MET A 18 3.59 3.75 3.72
C MET A 18 3.08 2.31 3.80
N VAL A 19 2.02 2.08 4.56
CA VAL A 19 1.26 0.82 4.52
C VAL A 19 -0.12 1.12 3.95
N LEU A 20 -0.56 0.36 2.95
CA LEU A 20 -1.93 0.51 2.43
C LEU A 20 -2.92 -0.16 3.39
N MET A 21 -3.88 0.62 3.88
CA MET A 21 -4.92 0.16 4.80
C MET A 21 -6.30 0.27 4.16
N HIS A 22 -7.33 -0.26 4.84
CA HIS A 22 -8.73 -0.26 4.40
C HIS A 22 -9.05 -1.07 3.12
N TRP A 23 -8.11 -1.91 2.69
CA TRP A 23 -8.28 -2.88 1.62
C TRP A 23 -7.86 -4.28 2.11
N GLY A 24 -8.29 -5.34 1.42
CA GLY A 24 -7.80 -6.71 1.66
C GLY A 24 -8.56 -7.54 2.70
N ALA A 25 -9.68 -7.04 3.24
CA ALA A 25 -10.49 -7.77 4.23
C ALA A 25 -12.00 -7.71 3.99
N PHE A 26 -12.57 -6.51 3.83
CA PHE A 26 -14.02 -6.30 3.69
C PHE A 26 -14.36 -5.52 2.43
N THR A 27 -15.48 -5.86 1.80
CA THR A 27 -16.05 -5.08 0.68
C THR A 27 -16.90 -3.93 1.24
N LEU A 28 -16.30 -2.75 1.34
CA LEU A 28 -16.96 -1.52 1.83
C LEU A 28 -17.18 -0.46 0.74
N ALA A 29 -16.77 -0.76 -0.50
CA ALA A 29 -16.92 0.11 -1.66
C ALA A 29 -16.95 -0.73 -2.95
N ASN A 30 -17.38 -0.11 -4.05
CA ASN A 30 -17.43 -0.76 -5.37
C ASN A 30 -16.09 -0.60 -6.10
N HIS A 31 -15.24 -1.62 -6.01
CA HIS A 31 -13.97 -1.73 -6.75
C HIS A 31 -13.60 -3.23 -6.90
N GLY A 32 -12.72 -3.55 -7.84
CA GLY A 32 -12.18 -4.90 -7.97
C GLY A 32 -11.32 -5.29 -6.75
N TRP A 33 -11.17 -6.59 -6.48
CA TRP A 33 -10.29 -7.07 -5.40
C TRP A 33 -8.85 -6.56 -5.53
N LYS A 34 -8.25 -6.63 -6.72
CA LYS A 34 -6.85 -6.23 -6.96
C LYS A 34 -6.69 -4.73 -7.25
N GLU A 35 -7.79 -4.05 -7.57
CA GLU A 35 -7.76 -2.69 -8.12
C GLU A 35 -7.08 -1.67 -7.19
N PRO A 36 -7.39 -1.60 -5.87
CA PRO A 36 -6.78 -0.58 -5.01
C PRO A 36 -5.26 -0.75 -4.86
N ILE A 37 -4.79 -2.00 -4.74
CA ILE A 37 -3.38 -2.28 -4.52
C ILE A 37 -2.58 -2.11 -5.81
N GLU A 38 -3.09 -2.51 -6.96
CA GLU A 38 -2.44 -2.30 -8.26
C GLU A 38 -2.28 -0.81 -8.57
N ARG A 39 -3.32 -0.02 -8.32
CA ARG A 39 -3.29 1.44 -8.48
C ARG A 39 -2.31 2.10 -7.49
N GLY A 40 -2.34 1.67 -6.23
CA GLY A 40 -1.42 2.14 -5.20
C GLY A 40 0.05 1.85 -5.55
N LEU A 41 0.37 0.62 -5.95
CA LEU A 41 1.72 0.23 -6.37
C LEU A 41 2.21 1.02 -7.59
N LYS A 42 1.33 1.24 -8.56
CA LYS A 42 1.65 2.04 -9.75
C LYS A 42 2.01 3.49 -9.39
N GLU A 43 1.21 4.13 -8.55
CA GLU A 43 1.47 5.53 -8.15
C GLU A 43 2.66 5.62 -7.18
N ALA A 44 2.84 4.66 -6.28
CA ALA A 44 4.01 4.57 -5.40
C ALA A 44 5.31 4.49 -6.20
N LYS A 45 5.36 3.62 -7.22
CA LYS A 45 6.51 3.49 -8.14
C LYS A 45 6.80 4.80 -8.87
N LYS A 46 5.75 5.51 -9.32
CA LYS A 46 5.88 6.79 -10.04
C LYS A 46 6.40 7.92 -9.15
N THR A 47 6.01 7.93 -7.87
CA THR A 47 6.33 8.99 -6.91
C THR A 47 7.54 8.70 -6.03
N GLY A 48 8.08 7.49 -6.07
CA GLY A 48 9.18 7.05 -5.22
C GLY A 48 8.77 6.79 -3.76
N VAL A 49 7.48 6.62 -3.49
CA VAL A 49 6.98 6.24 -2.16
C VAL A 49 7.27 4.76 -1.91
N ASN A 50 7.90 4.46 -0.77
CA ASN A 50 8.09 3.10 -0.31
C ASN A 50 6.77 2.52 0.26
N LEU A 51 6.05 1.78 -0.57
CA LEU A 51 4.78 1.14 -0.20
C LEU A 51 5.04 -0.29 0.30
N VAL A 52 4.80 -0.51 1.58
CA VAL A 52 4.90 -1.81 2.25
C VAL A 52 3.53 -2.48 2.23
N VAL A 53 3.48 -3.74 1.78
CA VAL A 53 2.23 -4.50 1.63
C VAL A 53 2.32 -5.84 2.36
N PRO A 54 2.19 -5.84 3.70
CA PRO A 54 2.30 -7.06 4.48
C PRO A 54 1.16 -8.03 4.17
N LYS A 55 1.42 -9.33 4.28
CA LYS A 55 0.38 -10.36 4.27
C LYS A 55 -0.54 -10.17 5.48
N ILE A 56 -1.77 -10.65 5.35
CA ILE A 56 -2.72 -10.66 6.47
C ILE A 56 -2.11 -11.47 7.63
N GLY A 57 -1.92 -10.82 8.78
CA GLY A 57 -1.32 -11.41 9.98
C GLY A 57 0.22 -11.34 10.04
N GLU A 58 0.89 -10.78 9.04
CA GLU A 58 2.35 -10.59 9.05
C GLU A 58 2.76 -9.45 10.00
N THR A 59 3.83 -9.69 10.77
CA THR A 59 4.42 -8.67 11.65
C THR A 59 5.51 -7.92 10.90
N VAL A 60 5.38 -6.58 10.83
CA VAL A 60 6.36 -5.70 10.18
C VAL A 60 7.18 -4.95 11.24
N PRO A 61 8.50 -5.18 11.35
CA PRO A 61 9.34 -4.46 12.30
C PRO A 61 9.57 -3.01 11.85
N LEU A 62 9.37 -2.04 12.74
CA LEU A 62 9.57 -0.62 12.43
C LEU A 62 11.05 -0.23 12.54
N VAL A 63 11.83 -0.63 11.54
CA VAL A 63 13.25 -0.25 11.39
C VAL A 63 13.43 0.90 10.40
N SER A 64 14.61 1.53 10.40
CA SER A 64 14.90 2.71 9.59
C SER A 64 14.81 2.46 8.08
N GLU A 65 15.12 1.23 7.66
CA GLU A 65 15.05 0.78 6.27
C GLU A 65 14.14 -0.44 6.22
N LEU A 66 12.88 -0.19 5.88
CA LEU A 66 11.92 -1.24 5.57
C LEU A 66 11.97 -1.46 4.07
N GLU A 67 12.47 -2.61 3.63
CA GLU A 67 12.30 -2.98 2.22
C GLU A 67 10.81 -3.20 1.94
N SER A 68 10.34 -2.71 0.79
CA SER A 68 9.02 -3.09 0.30
C SER A 68 9.01 -4.60 0.15
N VAL A 69 8.27 -5.31 1.00
CA VAL A 69 8.10 -6.76 0.86
C VAL A 69 7.37 -6.98 -0.47
N GLU A 70 8.11 -7.44 -1.48
CA GLU A 70 7.57 -7.82 -2.79
C GLU A 70 6.80 -9.13 -2.67
N SER A 71 5.64 -9.10 -2.01
CA SER A 71 4.72 -10.23 -2.02
C SER A 71 3.41 -9.80 -2.65
N SER A 72 3.01 -10.45 -3.75
CA SER A 72 1.71 -10.23 -4.41
C SER A 72 0.66 -11.19 -3.85
N TRP A 73 0.53 -11.28 -2.52
CA TRP A 73 -0.32 -12.28 -1.87
C TRP A 73 -1.81 -12.19 -2.24
N TRP A 74 -2.23 -11.04 -2.74
CA TRP A 74 -3.58 -10.77 -3.23
C TRP A 74 -3.83 -11.25 -4.66
N ASP A 75 -2.81 -11.69 -5.39
CA ASP A 75 -2.89 -12.08 -6.79
C ASP A 75 -3.25 -13.57 -6.96
N PHE A 76 -4.51 -13.89 -6.67
CA PHE A 76 -5.13 -15.20 -6.90
C PHE A 76 -6.36 -15.11 -7.81
#